data_AF-A0A3M1BKB5-F1
#
_entry.id   AF-A0A3M1BKB5-F1
#
_cell.length_a   1.000
_cell.length_b   1.000
_cell.length_c   1.000
_cell.angle_alpha   90.00
_cell.angle_beta   90.00
_cell.angle_gamma   90.00
#
_symmetry.space_group_name_H-M   'P 1'
#
loop_
_entity.id
_entity.type
_entity.pdbx_description
1 polymer ?
#
loop_
_entity_poly.entity_id
_entity_poly.type
_entity_poly.pdbx_seq_one_letter_code
_entity_poly.pdbx_strand_id
1 'polypeptide(L)'
;IFGVQSEKSAAIANAFNAGTEEIQPVQATTRADSISVDMPRDGLRALRAATQTGGAYITVSDEAIIAAIAELGRVGIFAEPAGAASYAGLRAAVQQGLIAPEDPVVVINTGSGLKDVRAAMEAVGEAPVIPPTLAALREVI
;
A
#
# COMPACT_ATOMS: atom_id res chain seq x y z
N ILE A 1 -15.12 4.12 5.73
CA ILE A 1 -14.27 3.21 4.92
C ILE A 1 -13.20 4.03 4.25
N PHE A 2 -11.94 3.61 4.35
CA PHE A 2 -10.82 4.30 3.71
C PHE A 2 -10.42 3.53 2.45
N GLY A 3 -10.42 4.21 1.31
CA GLY A 3 -9.86 3.70 0.06
C GLY A 3 -8.40 4.13 -0.05
N VAL A 4 -7.54 3.26 -0.57
CA VAL A 4 -6.12 3.58 -0.79
C VAL A 4 -5.76 3.30 -2.23
N GLN A 5 -5.11 4.25 -2.89
CA GLN A 5 -4.58 4.09 -4.25
C GLN A 5 -3.11 4.52 -4.29
N SER A 6 -2.34 3.98 -5.24
CA SER A 6 -1.05 4.59 -5.56
C SER A 6 -1.28 5.96 -6.20
N GLU A 7 -0.40 6.93 -5.91
CA GLU A 7 -0.34 8.22 -6.62
C GLU A 7 -0.28 8.05 -8.14
N LYS A 8 0.29 6.93 -8.61
CA LYS A 8 0.41 6.57 -10.03
C LYS A 8 -0.79 5.78 -10.56
N SER A 9 -1.87 5.60 -9.79
CA SER A 9 -3.09 4.90 -10.21
C SER A 9 -4.32 5.38 -9.42
N ALA A 10 -4.49 6.70 -9.32
CA ALA A 10 -5.36 7.38 -8.34
C ALA A 10 -6.75 7.82 -8.86
N ALA A 11 -7.34 7.13 -9.84
CA ALA A 11 -8.57 7.59 -10.50
C ALA A 11 -9.74 7.93 -9.55
N ILE A 12 -9.95 7.12 -8.50
CA ILE A 12 -11.07 7.32 -7.56
C ILE A 12 -10.71 8.39 -6.52
N ALA A 13 -9.48 8.40 -6.03
CA ALA A 13 -8.99 9.41 -5.11
C ALA A 13 -9.06 10.82 -5.73
N ASN A 14 -8.73 10.95 -7.02
CA ASN A 14 -8.86 12.21 -7.75
C ASN A 14 -10.30 12.72 -7.77
N ALA A 15 -11.27 11.84 -8.09
CA ALA A 15 -12.68 12.20 -8.09
C ALA A 15 -13.20 12.55 -6.67
N PHE A 16 -12.79 11.76 -5.66
CA PHE A 16 -13.13 12.01 -4.25
C PHE A 16 -12.64 13.39 -3.80
N ASN A 17 -11.39 13.72 -4.07
CA ASN A 17 -10.79 15.01 -3.69
C ASN A 17 -11.39 16.21 -4.46
N ALA A 18 -11.81 15.99 -5.70
CA ALA A 18 -12.50 17.00 -6.50
C ALA A 18 -13.99 17.16 -6.13
N GLY A 19 -14.53 16.34 -5.22
CA GLY A 19 -15.94 16.37 -4.83
C GLY A 19 -16.90 16.00 -5.96
N THR A 20 -16.44 15.20 -6.94
CA THR A 20 -17.23 14.76 -8.09
C THR A 20 -17.48 13.25 -8.05
N GLU A 21 -18.58 12.82 -8.64
CA GLU A 21 -18.88 11.40 -8.88
C GLU A 21 -18.39 10.92 -10.25
N GLU A 22 -17.84 11.81 -11.08
CA GLU A 22 -17.29 11.45 -12.37
C GLU A 22 -15.86 10.90 -12.23
N ILE A 23 -15.70 9.60 -12.49
CA ILE A 23 -14.40 8.94 -12.49
C ILE A 23 -13.73 9.18 -13.84
N GLN A 24 -12.67 9.98 -13.84
CA GLN A 24 -11.83 10.15 -15.02
C GLN A 24 -10.74 9.07 -15.05
N PRO A 25 -10.45 8.48 -16.22
CA PRO A 25 -9.35 7.54 -16.36
C PRO A 25 -8.02 8.24 -16.09
N VAL A 26 -7.08 7.48 -15.55
CA VAL A 26 -5.66 7.88 -15.40
C VAL A 26 -4.78 7.01 -16.28
N GLN A 27 -3.51 7.38 -16.44
CA GLN A 27 -2.50 6.49 -17.00
C GLN A 27 -1.77 5.78 -15.85
N ALA A 28 -2.19 4.56 -15.53
CA ALA A 28 -1.68 3.83 -14.39
C ALA A 28 -0.26 3.30 -14.65
N THR A 29 0.67 3.63 -13.75
CA THR A 29 2.09 3.22 -13.83
C THR A 29 2.66 2.77 -12.48
N THR A 30 1.78 2.44 -11.54
CA THR A 30 2.19 1.94 -10.22
C THR A 30 2.85 0.58 -10.33
N ARG A 31 3.79 0.33 -9.43
CA ARG A 31 4.40 -0.98 -9.23
C ARG A 31 3.49 -1.98 -8.53
N ALA A 32 2.40 -1.53 -7.91
CA ALA A 32 1.41 -2.40 -7.31
C ALA A 32 0.43 -2.92 -8.38
N ASP A 33 0.88 -3.92 -9.15
CA ASP A 33 0.20 -4.44 -10.35
C ASP A 33 -1.31 -4.69 -10.16
N SER A 34 -1.72 -5.36 -9.07
CA SER A 34 -3.13 -5.68 -8.83
C SER A 34 -4.05 -4.47 -8.62
N ILE A 35 -3.49 -3.27 -8.41
CA ILE A 35 -4.24 -2.01 -8.32
C ILE A 35 -3.79 -0.99 -9.39
N SER A 36 -3.02 -1.41 -10.39
CA SER A 36 -2.64 -0.59 -11.55
C SER A 36 -3.77 -0.57 -12.57
N VAL A 37 -4.73 0.34 -12.36
CA VAL A 37 -5.99 0.38 -13.12
C VAL A 37 -6.29 1.80 -13.58
N ASP A 38 -6.30 1.99 -14.90
CA ASP A 38 -6.62 3.27 -15.54
C ASP A 38 -8.05 3.73 -15.21
N MET A 39 -9.03 2.84 -15.40
CA MET A 39 -10.46 3.12 -15.22
C MET A 39 -11.14 2.03 -14.36
N PRO A 40 -11.30 2.27 -13.05
CA PRO A 40 -11.92 1.29 -12.16
C PRO A 40 -13.39 1.04 -12.50
N ARG A 41 -13.72 -0.22 -12.83
CA ARG A 41 -15.08 -0.63 -13.26
C ARG A 41 -16.18 -0.25 -12.26
N ASP A 42 -15.90 -0.39 -10.96
CA ASP A 42 -16.81 -0.05 -9.87
C ASP A 42 -16.39 1.23 -9.13
N GLY A 43 -15.64 2.13 -9.81
CA GLY A 43 -15.07 3.34 -9.19
C GLY A 43 -16.10 4.24 -8.50
N LEU A 44 -17.25 4.48 -9.13
CA LEU A 44 -18.32 5.28 -8.53
C LEU A 44 -18.90 4.63 -7.26
N ARG A 45 -19.06 3.30 -7.25
CA ARG A 45 -19.55 2.58 -6.06
C ARG A 45 -18.54 2.69 -4.91
N ALA A 46 -17.26 2.55 -5.22
CA ALA A 46 -16.19 2.67 -4.24
C ALA A 46 -16.05 4.10 -3.69
N LEU A 47 -16.21 5.12 -4.54
CA LEU A 47 -16.26 6.53 -4.13
C LEU A 47 -17.42 6.77 -3.16
N ARG A 48 -18.63 6.38 -3.56
CA ARG A 48 -19.84 6.53 -2.71
C ARG A 48 -19.71 5.81 -1.39
N ALA A 49 -19.12 4.61 -1.36
CA ALA A 49 -18.90 3.87 -0.12
C ALA A 49 -18.01 4.65 0.86
N ALA A 50 -16.92 5.28 0.39
CA ALA A 50 -16.09 6.14 1.24
C ALA A 50 -16.89 7.36 1.74
N THR A 51 -17.55 8.09 0.83
CA THR A 51 -18.32 9.30 1.18
C THR A 51 -19.46 9.02 2.16
N GLN A 52 -20.28 8.00 1.91
CA GLN A 52 -21.45 7.66 2.73
C GLN A 52 -21.07 7.15 4.12
N THR A 53 -19.87 6.59 4.28
CA THR A 53 -19.36 6.10 5.57
C THR A 53 -18.52 7.15 6.29
N GLY A 54 -18.45 8.38 5.79
CA GLY A 54 -17.60 9.45 6.35
C GLY A 54 -16.11 9.12 6.32
N GLY A 55 -15.68 8.25 5.41
CA GLY A 55 -14.27 7.89 5.24
C GLY A 55 -13.54 8.80 4.26
N ALA A 56 -12.40 8.31 3.75
CA ALA A 56 -11.53 9.08 2.87
C ALA A 56 -10.94 8.21 1.75
N TYR A 57 -10.43 8.85 0.71
CA TYR A 57 -9.43 8.26 -0.18
C TYR A 57 -8.05 8.81 0.14
N ILE A 58 -7.07 7.93 0.24
CA ILE A 58 -5.68 8.27 0.50
C ILE A 58 -4.84 7.80 -0.69
N THR A 59 -3.96 8.67 -1.17
CA THR A 59 -2.93 8.30 -2.14
C THR A 59 -1.61 8.05 -1.42
N VAL A 60 -0.88 7.02 -1.83
CA VAL A 60 0.46 6.70 -1.31
C VAL A 60 1.43 6.50 -2.46
N SER A 61 2.69 6.85 -2.27
CA SER A 61 3.73 6.62 -3.28
C SER A 61 4.07 5.12 -3.37
N ASP A 62 4.63 4.68 -4.50
CA ASP A 62 5.08 3.29 -4.65
C ASP A 62 6.17 2.95 -3.63
N GLU A 63 7.02 3.90 -3.28
CA GLU A 63 8.09 3.75 -2.29
C GLU A 63 7.49 3.48 -0.90
N ALA A 64 6.40 4.17 -0.54
CA ALA A 64 5.68 3.90 0.70
C ALA A 64 5.01 2.51 0.70
N ILE A 65 4.48 2.07 -0.45
CA ILE A 65 3.93 0.72 -0.62
C ILE A 65 5.02 -0.34 -0.42
N ILE A 66 6.20 -0.17 -1.02
CA ILE A 66 7.31 -1.11 -0.90
C ILE A 66 7.86 -1.13 0.54
N ALA A 67 8.04 0.04 1.17
CA ALA A 67 8.45 0.12 2.57
C ALA A 67 7.47 -0.59 3.51
N ALA A 68 6.17 -0.49 3.25
CA ALA A 68 5.13 -1.19 4.00
C ALA A 68 5.28 -2.72 3.95
N ILE A 69 5.77 -3.31 2.86
CA ILE A 69 6.05 -4.75 2.78
C ILE A 69 7.08 -5.15 3.84
N ALA A 70 8.18 -4.39 3.96
CA ALA A 70 9.23 -4.66 4.95
C ALA A 70 8.73 -4.48 6.39
N GLU A 71 7.93 -3.44 6.65
CA GLU A 71 7.32 -3.21 7.97
C GLU A 71 6.40 -4.37 8.38
N LEU A 72 5.51 -4.80 7.49
CA LEU A 72 4.61 -5.94 7.71
C LEU A 72 5.39 -7.24 7.92
N GLY A 73 6.46 -7.46 7.14
CA GLY A 73 7.33 -8.63 7.27
C GLY A 73 7.94 -8.77 8.66
N ARG A 74 8.35 -7.66 9.30
CA ARG A 74 8.92 -7.65 10.67
C ARG A 74 7.93 -8.13 11.74
N VAL A 75 6.63 -8.03 11.48
CA VAL A 75 5.58 -8.52 12.39
C VAL A 75 4.96 -9.85 11.92
N GLY A 76 5.58 -10.52 10.94
CA GLY A 76 5.15 -11.84 10.47
C GLY A 76 4.06 -11.84 9.40
N ILE A 77 3.78 -10.70 8.77
CA ILE A 77 2.79 -10.58 7.69
C ILE A 77 3.51 -10.44 6.36
N PHE A 78 3.43 -11.47 5.52
CA PHE A 78 4.03 -11.46 4.19
C PHE A 78 3.02 -11.01 3.12
N ALA A 79 3.00 -9.73 2.79
CA ALA A 79 2.07 -9.11 1.84
C ALA A 79 2.69 -8.82 0.46
N GLU A 80 1.88 -8.86 -0.60
CA GLU A 80 2.26 -8.31 -1.91
C GLU A 80 2.05 -6.78 -1.95
N PRO A 81 2.57 -6.03 -2.95
CA PRO A 81 2.44 -4.58 -3.01
C PRO A 81 1.01 -4.05 -2.85
N ALA A 82 0.02 -4.61 -3.56
CA ALA A 82 -1.37 -4.16 -3.43
C ALA A 82 -1.95 -4.41 -2.03
N GLY A 83 -1.57 -5.52 -1.40
CA GLY A 83 -1.95 -5.82 -0.02
C GLY A 83 -1.31 -4.86 0.98
N ALA A 84 -0.04 -4.54 0.79
CA ALA A 84 0.73 -3.60 1.61
C ALA A 84 0.24 -2.14 1.47
N ALA A 85 -0.35 -1.77 0.33
CA ALA A 85 -0.90 -0.43 0.10
C ALA A 85 -1.94 -0.04 1.16
N SER A 86 -2.78 -0.98 1.62
CA SER A 86 -3.76 -0.71 2.67
C SER A 86 -3.11 -0.28 3.99
N TYR A 87 -1.98 -0.89 4.37
CA TYR A 87 -1.20 -0.54 5.56
C TYR A 87 -0.44 0.77 5.36
N ALA A 88 0.14 1.02 4.18
CA ALA A 88 0.73 2.31 3.84
C ALA A 88 -0.31 3.45 3.95
N GLY A 89 -1.54 3.19 3.52
CA GLY A 89 -2.66 4.13 3.67
C GLY A 89 -3.03 4.39 5.12
N LEU A 90 -3.04 3.36 6.00
CA LEU A 90 -3.23 3.56 7.43
C LEU A 90 -2.14 4.46 8.03
N ARG A 91 -0.87 4.19 7.70
CA ARG A 91 0.27 5.02 8.13
C ARG A 91 0.08 6.49 7.74
N ALA A 92 -0.32 6.74 6.50
CA ALA A 92 -0.62 8.10 6.01
C ALA A 92 -1.84 8.72 6.71
N ALA A 93 -2.92 7.95 6.94
CA ALA A 93 -4.12 8.41 7.63
C ALA A 93 -3.81 8.90 9.05
N VAL A 94 -3.01 8.14 9.80
CA VAL A 94 -2.57 8.51 11.15
C VAL A 94 -1.69 9.75 11.12
N GLN A 95 -0.74 9.84 10.18
CA GLN A 95 0.11 11.02 10.01
C GLN A 95 -0.67 12.30 9.66
N GLN A 96 -1.77 12.16 8.92
CA GLN A 96 -2.66 13.25 8.54
C GLN A 96 -3.70 13.59 9.62
N GLY A 97 -3.76 12.82 10.72
CA GLY A 97 -4.75 13.00 11.78
C GLY A 97 -6.18 12.59 11.40
N LEU A 98 -6.34 11.80 10.33
CA LEU A 98 -7.65 11.26 9.91
C LEU A 98 -8.07 10.05 10.76
N ILE A 99 -7.11 9.39 11.41
CA ILE A 99 -7.30 8.25 12.30
C ILE A 99 -6.45 8.52 13.55
N ALA A 100 -7.05 8.41 14.73
CA ALA A 100 -6.34 8.53 16.00
C ALA A 100 -5.55 7.24 16.33
N PRO A 101 -4.41 7.33 17.04
CA PRO A 101 -3.63 6.14 17.42
C PRO A 101 -4.42 5.06 18.17
N GLU A 102 -5.45 5.46 18.91
CA GLU A 102 -6.34 4.61 19.70
C GLU A 102 -7.56 4.08 18.94
N ASP A 103 -7.80 4.53 17.70
CA ASP A 103 -8.95 4.08 16.92
C ASP A 103 -8.83 2.58 16.56
N PRO A 104 -9.90 1.80 16.71
CA PRO A 104 -9.91 0.41 16.27
C PRO A 104 -9.95 0.35 14.74
N VAL A 105 -8.85 -0.10 14.13
CA VAL A 105 -8.73 -0.22 12.67
C VAL A 105 -8.55 -1.67 12.23
N VAL A 106 -9.26 -2.05 11.17
CA VAL A 106 -9.03 -3.28 10.42
C VAL A 106 -8.37 -2.94 9.09
N VAL A 107 -7.16 -3.47 8.86
CA VAL A 107 -6.43 -3.34 7.59
C VAL A 107 -6.63 -4.61 6.77
N ILE A 108 -7.13 -4.48 5.55
CA ILE A 108 -7.41 -5.63 4.68
C ILE A 108 -6.20 -5.90 3.79
N ASN A 109 -5.40 -6.90 4.16
CA ASN A 109 -4.40 -7.45 3.24
C ASN A 109 -5.08 -8.37 2.21
N THR A 110 -5.17 -7.92 0.97
CA THR A 110 -5.84 -8.65 -0.11
C THR A 110 -4.98 -9.74 -0.77
N GLY A 111 -3.68 -9.80 -0.46
CA GLY A 111 -2.75 -10.63 -1.21
C GLY A 111 -1.52 -11.11 -0.44
N SER A 112 -1.14 -12.37 -0.68
CA SER A 112 0.07 -12.95 -0.12
C SER A 112 1.30 -12.50 -0.91
N GLY A 113 2.39 -12.18 -0.19
CA GLY A 113 3.68 -11.84 -0.79
C GLY A 113 4.30 -12.96 -1.64
N LEU A 114 3.81 -14.21 -1.51
CA LEU A 114 4.20 -15.32 -2.38
C LEU A 114 3.84 -15.10 -3.86
N LYS A 115 2.91 -14.19 -4.15
CA LYS A 115 2.58 -13.80 -5.53
C LYS A 115 3.66 -12.92 -6.17
N ASP A 116 4.36 -12.12 -5.39
CA ASP A 116 5.40 -11.19 -5.87
C ASP A 116 6.58 -11.16 -4.90
N VAL A 117 7.40 -12.20 -4.99
CA VAL A 117 8.64 -12.32 -4.19
C VAL A 117 9.67 -11.24 -4.59
N ARG A 118 9.61 -10.71 -5.82
CA ARG A 118 10.59 -9.71 -6.30
C ARG A 118 10.40 -8.39 -5.57
N ALA A 119 9.17 -7.91 -5.44
CA ALA A 119 8.88 -6.71 -4.66
C ALA A 119 9.32 -6.85 -3.20
N ALA A 120 9.16 -8.04 -2.62
CA ALA A 120 9.60 -8.32 -1.27
C ALA A 120 11.12 -8.29 -1.11
N MET A 121 11.86 -8.88 -2.05
CA MET A 121 13.32 -8.85 -2.06
C MET A 121 13.85 -7.42 -2.16
N GLU A 122 13.22 -6.59 -2.99
CA GLU A 122 13.60 -5.18 -3.11
C GLU A 122 13.35 -4.39 -1.83
N ALA A 123 12.27 -4.68 -1.10
CA ALA A 123 11.93 -3.98 0.13
C ALA A 123 12.96 -4.16 1.26
N VAL A 124 13.73 -5.26 1.26
CA VAL A 124 14.67 -5.61 2.34
C VAL A 124 16.13 -5.62 1.93
N GLY A 125 16.42 -5.59 0.62
CA GLY A 125 17.78 -5.69 0.08
C GLY A 125 18.35 -7.11 0.14
N GLU A 126 19.51 -7.31 -0.48
CA GLU A 126 20.21 -8.60 -0.46
C GLU A 126 20.99 -8.80 0.83
N ALA A 127 21.02 -10.05 1.31
CA ALA A 127 21.88 -10.42 2.43
C ALA A 127 23.37 -10.31 2.02
N PRO A 128 24.25 -9.82 2.90
CA PRO A 128 25.68 -9.73 2.60
C PRO A 128 26.26 -11.13 2.35
N VAL A 129 27.10 -11.24 1.32
CA VAL A 129 27.87 -12.47 1.04
C VAL A 129 29.14 -12.47 1.88
N ILE A 130 29.26 -13.44 2.77
CA ILE A 130 30.39 -13.56 3.71
C ILE A 130 31.12 -14.91 3.53
N PRO A 131 32.42 -15.00 3.92
CA PRO A 131 33.09 -16.29 4.07
C PRO A 131 32.35 -17.24 5.02
N PRO A 132 32.40 -18.57 4.81
CA PRO A 132 31.65 -19.55 5.61
C PRO A 132 32.31 -19.81 6.98
N THR A 133 32.48 -18.75 7.79
CA THR A 133 33.13 -18.80 9.11
C THR A 133 32.30 -18.05 10.15
N LEU A 134 32.36 -18.52 11.41
CA LEU A 134 31.70 -17.85 12.53
C LEU A 134 32.28 -16.45 12.80
N ALA A 135 33.55 -16.22 12.47
CA ALA A 135 34.18 -14.91 12.61
C ALA A 135 33.53 -13.89 11.68
N ALA A 136 33.45 -14.20 10.37
CA ALA A 136 32.81 -13.33 9.39
C ALA A 136 31.33 -13.09 9.69
N LEU A 137 30.60 -14.09 10.21
CA LEU A 137 29.22 -13.92 10.62
C LEU A 137 29.08 -12.89 11.75
N ARG A 138 29.97 -12.91 12.74
CA ARG A 138 29.94 -11.97 13.88
C ARG A 138 30.26 -10.52 13.51
N GLU A 139 30.88 -10.28 12.36
CA GLU A 139 31.19 -8.92 11.89
C GLU A 139 29.97 -8.23 11.24
N VAL A 140 28.95 -8.99 10.82
CA VAL A 140 27.82 -8.49 10.01
C VAL A 140 26.46 -8.55 10.71
N ILE A 141 26.37 -9.16 11.89
CA ILE A 141 25.16 -9.21 12.75
C ILE A 141 25.36 -8.37 14.01
#